data_AF-A0A6J1VVI6-F1
#
_entry.id   AF-A0A6J1VVI6-F1
#
_cell.length_a   1.000
_cell.length_b   1.000
_cell.length_c   1.000
_cell.angle_alpha   90.00
_cell.angle_beta   90.00
_cell.angle_gamma   90.00
#
_symmetry.space_group_name_H-M   'P 1'
#
loop_
_entity.id
_entity.type
_entity.pdbx_description
1 polymer ?
#
loop_
_entity_poly.entity_id
_entity_poly.type
_entity_poly.pdbx_seq_one_letter_code
_entity_poly.pdbx_strand_id
1 'polypeptide(L)'
;MASQQSETGIRRRREADPEADLPCPSRWFTWEEIGLRTGQGDPPGDRWLVIDRKVYDISRFYRRHPGGSRTIGCYAGQDATDPFTAFHLDKTLVRKHMASLLIGELAPDQPSFEPDKNVSLEIEN
;
A
#
# COMPACT_ATOMS: atom_id res chain seq x y z
N MET A 1 37.93 -20.21 -51.18
CA MET A 1 37.95 -18.72 -51.16
C MET A 1 36.55 -18.26 -50.81
N ALA A 2 36.43 -17.36 -49.81
CA ALA A 2 35.38 -16.36 -49.55
C ALA A 2 33.89 -16.75 -49.73
N SER A 3 32.91 -16.35 -48.93
CA SER A 3 32.79 -15.47 -47.76
C SER A 3 31.29 -15.50 -47.36
N GLN A 4 31.00 -15.48 -46.05
CA GLN A 4 30.03 -14.64 -45.30
C GLN A 4 28.67 -14.25 -45.98
N GLN A 5 27.49 -14.38 -45.37
CA GLN A 5 26.96 -13.61 -44.20
C GLN A 5 25.54 -14.17 -43.82
N SER A 6 25.25 -14.42 -42.52
CA SER A 6 24.36 -13.63 -41.62
C SER A 6 22.85 -13.92 -41.75
N GLU A 7 22.21 -14.62 -40.80
CA GLU A 7 21.54 -14.13 -39.57
C GLU A 7 20.01 -14.04 -39.74
N THR A 8 19.25 -14.65 -38.82
CA THR A 8 18.07 -14.02 -38.18
C THR A 8 17.58 -14.91 -37.04
N GLY A 9 17.98 -14.56 -35.82
CA GLY A 9 17.41 -15.11 -34.59
C GLY A 9 16.01 -14.54 -34.35
N ILE A 10 15.01 -15.41 -34.29
CA ILE A 10 13.64 -15.04 -33.91
C ILE A 10 13.64 -14.77 -32.40
N ARG A 11 13.77 -13.50 -32.00
CA ARG A 11 13.59 -13.07 -30.60
C ARG A 11 12.11 -12.84 -30.31
N ARG A 12 11.65 -13.49 -29.25
CA ARG A 12 10.30 -13.40 -28.66
C ARG A 12 9.78 -11.95 -28.63
N ARG A 13 8.62 -11.74 -29.25
CA ARG A 13 7.80 -10.54 -29.06
C ARG A 13 7.34 -10.56 -27.60
N ARG A 14 7.98 -9.75 -26.74
CA ARG A 14 7.35 -9.33 -25.48
C ARG A 14 6.28 -8.33 -25.90
N GLU A 15 5.02 -8.75 -25.82
CA GLU A 15 3.92 -7.81 -25.84
C GLU A 15 4.09 -6.95 -24.58
N ALA A 16 4.46 -5.69 -24.81
CA ALA A 16 4.50 -4.66 -23.80
C ALA A 16 3.05 -4.21 -23.61
N ASP A 17 2.49 -4.48 -22.44
CA ASP A 17 1.21 -3.92 -22.02
C ASP A 17 1.25 -2.39 -22.09
N PRO A 18 0.20 -1.74 -22.59
CA PRO A 18 0.21 -0.31 -22.88
C PRO A 18 0.02 0.49 -21.59
N GLU A 19 1.02 1.33 -21.29
CA GLU A 19 0.86 2.74 -20.91
C GLU A 19 -0.48 3.08 -20.21
N ALA A 20 -0.60 2.69 -18.94
CA ALA A 20 -1.56 3.29 -18.04
C ALA A 20 -1.07 4.71 -17.71
N ASP A 21 -1.61 5.67 -18.45
CA ASP A 21 -1.63 7.11 -18.15
C ASP A 21 -1.95 7.35 -16.67
N LEU A 22 -0.92 7.52 -15.84
CA LEU A 22 -1.06 7.90 -14.43
C LEU A 22 -0.15 9.10 -14.15
N PRO A 23 -0.70 10.21 -13.60
CA PRO A 23 0.12 11.32 -13.13
C PRO A 23 0.96 10.90 -11.92
N CYS A 24 2.28 10.82 -12.08
CA CYS A 24 3.23 10.60 -10.98
C CYS A 24 3.59 11.94 -10.31
N PRO A 25 3.75 12.02 -8.97
CA PRO A 25 4.55 11.06 -8.20
C PRO A 25 3.93 10.74 -6.83
N SER A 26 2.94 9.83 -6.79
CA SER A 26 2.72 9.03 -5.58
C SER A 26 3.77 7.92 -5.60
N ARG A 27 4.64 7.85 -4.58
CA ARG A 27 5.57 6.73 -4.43
C ARG A 27 4.76 5.43 -4.31
N TRP A 28 5.21 4.36 -4.97
CA TRP A 28 4.60 3.04 -4.82
C TRP A 28 5.20 2.28 -3.66
N PHE A 29 4.34 1.56 -2.95
CA PHE A 29 4.68 0.76 -1.78
C PHE A 29 4.16 -0.67 -1.93
N THR A 30 4.88 -1.63 -1.36
CA THR A 30 4.48 -3.05 -1.28
C THR A 30 3.95 -3.38 0.11
N TRP A 31 3.18 -4.46 0.23
CA TRP A 31 2.72 -4.94 1.53
C TRP A 31 3.87 -5.35 2.45
N GLU A 32 4.97 -5.84 1.89
CA GLU A 32 6.18 -6.13 2.67
C GLU A 32 6.75 -4.88 3.33
N GLU A 33 6.84 -3.76 2.58
CA GLU A 33 7.36 -2.52 3.14
C GLU A 33 6.40 -1.93 4.18
N ILE A 34 5.10 -1.98 3.92
CA ILE A 34 4.07 -1.46 4.84
C ILE A 34 3.98 -2.30 6.11
N GLY A 35 4.07 -3.63 6.00
CA GLY A 35 4.03 -4.57 7.13
C GLY A 35 5.22 -4.43 8.10
N LEU A 36 6.33 -3.82 7.66
CA LEU A 36 7.45 -3.46 8.53
C LEU A 36 7.20 -2.17 9.33
N ARG A 37 6.19 -1.38 8.95
CA ARG A 37 5.89 -0.04 9.49
C ARG A 37 4.74 -0.11 10.48
N THR A 38 4.88 -0.98 11.48
CA THR A 38 3.91 -1.17 12.57
C THR A 38 4.15 -0.23 13.75
N GLY A 39 5.28 0.50 13.73
CA GLY A 39 5.78 1.31 14.86
C GLY A 39 6.10 0.50 16.11
N GLN A 40 6.29 -0.81 15.96
CA GLN A 40 6.91 -1.68 16.94
C GLN A 40 8.44 -1.67 16.76
N GLY A 41 9.19 -1.88 17.83
CA GLY A 41 10.65 -1.83 17.84
C GLY A 41 11.22 -0.81 18.83
N ASP A 42 12.53 -0.91 19.07
CA ASP A 42 13.30 0.04 19.88
C ASP A 42 14.48 0.56 19.04
N PRO A 43 14.49 1.85 18.64
CA PRO A 43 13.49 2.87 18.91
C PRO A 43 12.16 2.65 18.13
N PRO A 44 11.04 3.25 18.57
CA PRO A 44 9.76 3.11 17.91
C PRO A 44 9.81 3.65 16.48
N GLY A 45 9.56 2.77 15.50
CA GLY A 45 9.57 3.10 14.08
C GLY A 45 8.31 3.82 13.59
N ASP A 46 8.25 4.01 12.27
CA ASP A 46 7.11 4.61 11.62
C ASP A 46 5.89 3.68 11.63
N ARG A 47 4.69 4.29 11.62
CA ARG A 47 3.39 3.63 11.60
C ARG A 47 2.66 3.99 10.34
N TRP A 48 2.51 3.05 9.43
CA TRP A 48 1.77 3.27 8.18
C TRP A 48 0.49 2.45 8.17
N LEU A 49 -0.48 2.84 7.35
CA LEU A 49 -1.66 2.05 7.08
C LEU A 49 -2.14 2.30 5.66
N VAL A 50 -2.99 1.40 5.16
CA VAL A 50 -3.61 1.52 3.85
C VAL A 50 -5.09 1.84 4.01
N ILE A 51 -5.58 2.83 3.26
CA ILE A 51 -7.01 3.09 3.08
C ILE A 51 -7.25 3.30 1.59
N ASP A 52 -8.13 2.50 0.98
CA ASP A 52 -8.50 2.63 -0.44
C ASP A 52 -7.26 2.61 -1.35
N ARG A 53 -6.35 1.64 -1.12
CA ARG A 53 -5.04 1.48 -1.77
C ARG A 53 -4.06 2.65 -1.59
N LYS A 54 -4.40 3.66 -0.80
CA LYS A 54 -3.50 4.78 -0.47
C LYS A 54 -2.78 4.51 0.84
N VAL A 55 -1.50 4.84 0.87
CA VAL A 55 -0.63 4.61 2.02
C VAL A 55 -0.50 5.91 2.81
N TYR A 56 -0.76 5.83 4.10
CA TYR A 56 -0.77 6.96 5.01
C TYR A 56 0.23 6.77 6.14
N ASP A 57 1.08 7.77 6.38
CA ASP A 57 1.94 7.84 7.56
C ASP A 57 1.17 8.45 8.74
N ILE A 58 0.89 7.62 9.75
CA ILE A 58 0.18 8.01 10.96
C ILE A 58 1.12 8.17 12.16
N SER A 59 2.44 8.11 11.97
CA SER A 59 3.45 8.13 13.05
C SER A 59 3.29 9.31 14.00
N ARG A 60 2.86 10.46 13.48
CA ARG A 60 2.60 11.67 14.30
C ARG A 60 1.12 11.84 14.64
N PHE A 61 0.24 11.29 13.83
CA PHE A 61 -1.21 11.49 13.94
C PHE A 61 -1.87 10.54 14.94
N TYR A 62 -1.34 9.32 15.13
CA TYR A 62 -2.02 8.30 15.95
C TYR A 62 -2.36 8.78 17.36
N ARG A 63 -1.51 9.60 18.01
CA ARG A 63 -1.78 10.16 19.35
C ARG A 63 -2.91 11.19 19.39
N ARG A 64 -3.22 11.82 18.26
CA ARG A 64 -4.23 12.88 18.11
C ARG A 64 -5.52 12.36 17.47
N HIS A 65 -5.58 11.07 17.15
CA HIS A 65 -6.73 10.47 16.50
C HIS A 65 -7.97 10.54 17.43
N PRO A 66 -9.09 11.16 16.99
CA PRO A 66 -10.28 11.34 17.83
C PRO A 66 -10.90 10.03 18.35
N GLY A 67 -10.78 8.95 17.58
CA GLY A 67 -11.22 7.60 17.99
C GLY A 67 -10.25 6.88 18.94
N GLY A 68 -9.19 7.56 19.39
CA GLY A 68 -8.17 7.01 20.28
C GLY A 68 -6.94 6.47 19.55
N SER A 69 -5.79 6.57 20.22
CA SER A 69 -4.47 6.19 19.69
C SER A 69 -4.26 4.68 19.57
N ARG A 70 -4.89 3.92 20.47
CA ARG A 70 -4.87 2.45 20.44
C ARG A 70 -5.66 1.92 19.25
N THR A 71 -6.84 2.50 18.98
CA THR A 71 -7.75 2.08 17.89
C THR A 71 -7.07 2.15 16.54
N ILE A 72 -6.50 3.30 16.18
CA ILE A 72 -5.79 3.47 14.91
C ILE A 72 -4.45 2.71 14.90
N GLY A 73 -3.78 2.60 16.05
CA GLY A 73 -2.50 1.91 16.18
C GLY A 73 -2.59 0.39 15.95
N CYS A 74 -3.73 -0.23 16.22
CA CYS A 74 -3.95 -1.65 15.93
C CYS A 74 -3.91 -1.98 14.42
N TYR A 75 -4.15 -0.98 13.56
CA TYR A 75 -4.12 -1.13 12.10
C TYR A 75 -2.80 -0.68 11.47
N ALA A 76 -1.75 -0.44 12.28
CA ALA A 76 -0.45 -0.12 11.73
C ALA A 76 0.11 -1.33 10.97
N GLY A 77 0.55 -1.12 9.72
CA GLY A 77 0.98 -2.14 8.78
C GLY A 77 -0.14 -2.84 8.02
N GLN A 78 -1.40 -2.41 8.18
CA GLN A 78 -2.59 -3.14 7.73
C GLN A 78 -3.49 -2.31 6.80
N ASP A 79 -4.43 -2.98 6.14
CA ASP A 79 -5.58 -2.33 5.50
C ASP A 79 -6.61 -1.92 6.57
N ALA A 80 -6.91 -0.62 6.60
CA ALA A 80 -7.90 -0.01 7.48
C ALA A 80 -9.11 0.52 6.68
N THR A 81 -9.31 0.09 5.43
CA THR A 81 -10.34 0.63 4.55
C THR A 81 -11.75 0.43 5.10
N ASP A 82 -12.05 -0.79 5.56
CA ASP A 82 -13.35 -1.14 6.13
C ASP A 82 -13.66 -0.38 7.44
N PRO A 83 -12.82 -0.45 8.50
CA PRO A 83 -13.08 0.30 9.73
C PRO A 83 -13.09 1.80 9.49
N PHE A 84 -12.24 2.32 8.59
CA PHE A 84 -12.28 3.72 8.23
C PHE A 84 -13.66 4.12 7.68
N THR A 85 -14.19 3.34 6.74
CA THR A 85 -15.49 3.62 6.09
C THR A 85 -16.65 3.49 7.08
N ALA A 86 -16.58 2.56 8.02
CA ALA A 86 -17.62 2.34 9.02
C ALA A 86 -17.71 3.49 10.05
N PHE A 87 -16.58 4.02 10.51
CA PHE A 87 -16.54 5.00 11.61
C PHE A 87 -16.43 6.46 11.17
N HIS A 88 -16.06 6.74 9.91
CA HIS A 88 -15.88 8.11 9.39
C HIS A 88 -16.96 8.50 8.39
N LEU A 89 -18.15 8.86 8.90
CA LEU A 89 -19.29 9.31 8.09
C LEU A 89 -19.02 10.65 7.38
N ASP A 90 -18.38 11.60 8.08
CA ASP A 90 -18.02 12.92 7.56
C ASP A 90 -16.73 12.89 6.71
N LYS A 91 -16.83 12.27 5.53
CA LYS A 91 -15.68 12.10 4.62
C LYS A 91 -15.01 13.43 4.23
N THR A 92 -15.74 14.54 4.21
CA THR A 92 -15.21 15.85 3.80
C THR A 92 -14.19 16.40 4.80
N LEU A 93 -14.50 16.33 6.10
CA LEU A 93 -13.59 16.80 7.16
C LEU A 93 -12.36 15.89 7.23
N VAL A 94 -12.59 14.58 7.17
CA VAL A 94 -11.53 13.59 7.34
C VAL A 94 -10.55 13.62 6.17
N ARG A 95 -11.04 13.75 4.92
CA ARG A 95 -10.20 13.90 3.72
C ARG A 95 -9.21 15.07 3.82
N LYS A 96 -9.61 16.20 4.42
CA LYS A 96 -8.73 17.35 4.62
C LYS A 96 -7.53 17.00 5.51
N HIS A 97 -7.75 16.20 6.55
CA HIS A 97 -6.66 15.73 7.42
C HIS A 97 -5.81 14.65 6.75
N MET A 98 -6.45 13.70 6.05
CA MET A 98 -5.77 12.60 5.36
C MET A 98 -4.81 13.08 4.26
N ALA A 99 -5.13 14.16 3.56
CA ALA A 99 -4.27 14.70 2.50
C ALA A 99 -2.84 14.99 2.99
N SER A 100 -2.68 15.40 4.26
CA SER A 100 -1.36 15.67 4.86
C SER A 100 -0.59 14.43 5.31
N LEU A 101 -1.28 13.29 5.40
CA LEU A 101 -0.73 12.01 5.85
C LEU A 101 -0.39 11.09 4.68
N LEU A 102 -0.87 11.40 3.47
CA LEU A 102 -0.66 10.59 2.27
C LEU A 102 0.81 10.63 1.87
N ILE A 103 1.44 9.46 1.82
CA ILE A 103 2.83 9.30 1.37
C ILE A 103 2.94 8.65 -0.01
N GLY A 104 1.87 7.97 -0.45
CA GLY A 104 1.76 7.39 -1.78
C GLY A 104 0.71 6.29 -1.83
N GLU A 105 0.90 5.29 -2.68
CA GLU A 105 -0.12 4.32 -3.06
C GLU A 105 0.46 2.90 -3.16
N LEU A 106 -0.38 1.89 -2.99
CA LEU A 106 0.02 0.50 -3.20
C LEU A 106 0.38 0.28 -4.66
N ALA A 107 1.48 -0.43 -4.90
CA ALA A 107 1.89 -0.82 -6.24
C ALA A 107 0.75 -1.61 -6.94
N PRO A 108 0.55 -1.44 -8.26
CA PRO A 108 -0.59 -2.02 -8.97
C PRO A 108 -0.59 -3.56 -8.97
N ASP A 109 0.58 -4.20 -8.81
CA ASP A 109 0.73 -5.64 -8.68
C ASP A 109 0.33 -6.20 -7.29
N GLN A 110 0.16 -5.33 -6.30
CA GLN A 110 -0.18 -5.72 -4.94
C GLN A 110 -1.70 -5.91 -4.77
N PRO A 111 -2.13 -6.92 -3.98
CA PRO A 111 -3.54 -7.10 -3.66
C PRO A 111 -4.10 -5.86 -2.93
N SER A 112 -5.39 -5.58 -3.08
CA SER A 112 -6.03 -4.44 -2.42
C SER A 112 -6.16 -4.60 -0.90
N PHE A 113 -6.06 -5.84 -0.42
CA PHE A 113 -6.11 -6.19 1.00
C PHE A 113 -4.79 -6.84 1.40
N GLU A 114 -4.43 -6.70 2.66
CA GLU A 114 -3.22 -7.34 3.19
C GLU A 114 -3.32 -8.86 3.08
N PRO A 115 -2.25 -9.55 2.67
CA PRO A 115 -2.28 -11.00 2.44
C PRO A 115 -2.50 -11.82 3.72
N ASP A 116 -2.17 -11.28 4.91
CA ASP A 116 -2.19 -12.02 6.18
C ASP A 116 -3.59 -12.22 6.77
N LYS A 117 -4.57 -11.40 6.37
CA LYS A 117 -5.97 -11.54 6.83
C LYS A 117 -6.64 -12.84 6.37
N ASN A 118 -6.08 -13.54 5.39
CA ASN A 118 -6.64 -14.83 4.94
C ASN A 118 -6.22 -16.02 5.83
N VAL A 119 -5.13 -15.92 6.61
CA VAL A 119 -4.57 -17.08 7.33
C VAL A 119 -5.30 -17.36 8.65
N SER A 120 -6.01 -16.39 9.22
CA SER A 120 -6.70 -16.56 10.51
C SER A 120 -8.10 -17.18 10.42
N LEU A 121 -8.66 -17.39 9.22
CA LEU A 121 -10.04 -17.89 9.05
C LEU A 121 -10.14 -19.35 8.54
N GLU A 122 -9.01 -20.03 8.30
CA GLU A 122 -9.01 -21.42 7.79
C GLU A 122 -8.69 -22.48 8.86
N ILE A 123 -8.50 -22.10 10.14
CA ILE A 123 -8.34 -23.06 11.26
C ILE A 123 -9.59 -23.09 12.14
N GLU A 124 -10.74 -23.39 11.56
CA GLU A 124 -11.87 -23.98 12.31
C GLU A 124 -12.77 -24.75 11.33
N ASN A 125 -12.38 -25.99 10.99
CA ASN A 125 -13.29 -27.04 10.49
C ASN A 125 -12.86 -28.39 11.07
#